data_AF-A0A972UYZ2-F1
#
_entry.id   AF-A0A972UYZ2-F1
#
_cell.length_a   1.000
_cell.length_b   1.000
_cell.length_c   1.000
_cell.angle_alpha   90.00
_cell.angle_beta   90.00
_cell.angle_gamma   90.00
#
_symmetry.space_group_name_H-M   'P 1'
#
loop_
_entity.id
_entity.type
_entity.pdbx_description
1 polymer ?
#
loop_
_entity_poly.entity_id
_entity_poly.type
_entity_poly.pdbx_seq_one_letter_code
_entity_poly.pdbx_strand_id
1 'polypeptide(L)'
;MAISPATDWDDDWLFKYEEEFSKNNKELSVSLYMTGGEKEMPNNPAFVKSILRFDEALKKHNYKNFRYKFRLLDNAYHASSKPEGYNRGMQFIFEPLINR
;
A
#
# COMPACT_ATOMS: atom_id res chain seq x y z
N MET A 1 -2.14 -4.62 6.64
CA MET A 1 -2.34 -4.79 5.19
C MET A 1 -3.28 -3.70 4.71
N ALA A 2 -3.09 -3.17 3.51
CA ALA A 2 -3.96 -2.16 2.90
C ALA A 2 -4.32 -2.60 1.47
N ILE A 3 -5.61 -2.77 1.17
CA ILE A 3 -6.09 -3.28 -0.12
C ILE A 3 -7.03 -2.27 -0.74
N SER A 4 -6.62 -1.69 -1.87
CA SER A 4 -7.27 -0.54 -2.53
C SER A 4 -7.50 0.65 -1.59
N PRO A 5 -6.46 1.15 -0.89
CA PRO A 5 -6.64 2.29 0.01
C PRO A 5 -7.03 3.54 -0.78
N ALA A 6 -8.00 4.30 -0.26
CA ALA A 6 -8.38 5.61 -0.80
C ALA A 6 -7.36 6.67 -0.35
N THR A 7 -6.15 6.64 -0.92
CA THR A 7 -5.04 7.50 -0.47
C THR A 7 -5.22 8.96 -0.86
N ASP A 8 -6.08 9.24 -1.83
CA ASP A 8 -6.49 10.58 -2.28
C ASP A 8 -7.59 11.22 -1.43
N TRP A 9 -8.13 10.49 -0.45
CA TRP A 9 -9.22 11.00 0.38
C TRP A 9 -8.79 12.25 1.16
N ASP A 10 -9.74 13.19 1.32
CA ASP A 10 -9.59 14.45 2.05
C ASP A 10 -8.39 15.29 1.59
N ASP A 11 -8.36 15.60 0.29
CA ASP A 11 -7.31 16.39 -0.36
C ASP A 11 -5.90 15.88 -0.05
N ASP A 12 -5.66 14.59 -0.32
CA ASP A 12 -4.39 13.90 -0.06
C ASP A 12 -3.97 14.00 1.43
N TRP A 13 -4.91 13.97 2.38
CA TRP A 13 -4.60 14.08 3.83
C TRP A 13 -3.51 13.08 4.25
N LEU A 14 -3.61 11.84 3.77
CA LEU A 14 -2.67 10.78 4.11
C LEU A 14 -1.24 11.08 3.64
N PHE A 15 -1.08 11.79 2.51
CA PHE A 15 0.24 12.21 2.01
C PHE A 15 0.84 13.29 2.90
N LYS A 16 0.03 14.24 3.38
CA LYS A 16 0.48 15.29 4.30
C LYS A 16 0.95 14.66 5.61
N TYR A 17 0.17 13.72 6.14
CA TYR A 17 0.52 12.97 7.34
C TYR A 17 1.82 12.18 7.15
N GLU A 18 1.96 11.43 6.05
CA GLU A 18 3.17 10.65 5.77
C GLU A 18 4.43 11.53 5.67
N GLU A 19 4.35 12.65 4.98
CA GLU A 19 5.47 13.59 4.87
C GLU A 19 5.89 14.13 6.24
N GLU A 20 4.94 14.52 7.09
CA GLU A 20 5.22 14.96 8.47
C GLU A 20 5.77 13.83 9.35
N PHE A 21 5.18 12.64 9.27
CA PHE A 21 5.62 11.47 10.00
C PHE A 21 7.06 11.12 9.65
N SER A 22 7.42 11.14 8.36
CA SER A 22 8.76 10.82 7.88
C SER A 22 9.86 11.76 8.35
N LYS A 23 9.53 13.01 8.72
CA LYS A 23 10.50 13.99 9.23
C LYS A 23 11.03 13.58 10.60
N ASN A 24 10.13 13.07 11.45
CA ASN A 24 10.43 12.73 12.84
C ASN A 24 10.72 11.24 13.05
N ASN A 25 10.35 10.38 12.10
CA ASN A 25 10.51 8.93 12.21
C ASN A 25 11.42 8.45 11.08
N LYS A 26 12.56 7.84 11.42
CA LYS A 26 13.48 7.21 10.46
C LYS A 26 13.48 5.69 10.56
N GLU A 27 12.81 5.15 11.57
CA GLU A 27 12.63 3.73 11.81
C GLU A 27 11.12 3.45 11.88
N LEU A 28 10.70 2.38 11.23
CA LEU A 28 9.32 1.94 11.22
C LEU A 28 9.31 0.40 11.24
N SER A 29 9.45 -0.16 12.44
CA SER A 29 9.59 -1.60 12.70
C SER A 29 8.25 -2.34 12.58
N VAL A 30 7.62 -2.27 11.41
CA VAL A 30 6.34 -2.91 11.08
C VAL A 30 6.39 -3.58 9.71
N SER A 31 5.39 -4.41 9.41
CA SER A 31 5.19 -5.00 8.08
C SER A 31 3.94 -4.44 7.40
N LEU A 32 4.07 -3.94 6.17
CA LEU A 32 2.95 -3.49 5.34
C LEU A 32 2.96 -4.19 3.98
N TYR A 33 1.88 -4.93 3.71
CA TYR A 33 1.49 -5.27 2.34
C TYR A 33 0.44 -4.27 1.86
N MET A 34 0.72 -3.59 0.75
CA MET A 34 -0.19 -2.67 0.08
C MET A 34 -0.48 -3.13 -1.35
N THR A 35 -1.72 -2.99 -1.81
CA THR A 35 -2.10 -3.40 -3.16
C THR A 35 -3.30 -2.62 -3.68
N GLY A 36 -3.52 -2.67 -5.00
CA GLY A 36 -4.71 -2.19 -5.70
C GLY A 36 -4.88 -2.99 -7.00
N GLY A 37 -6.05 -2.89 -7.62
CA GLY A 37 -6.30 -3.49 -8.94
C GLY A 37 -5.88 -2.56 -10.09
N GLU A 38 -5.35 -3.10 -11.17
CA GLU A 38 -5.05 -2.30 -12.37
C GLU A 38 -6.29 -1.55 -12.91
N LYS A 39 -7.46 -2.15 -12.76
CA LYS A 39 -8.76 -1.62 -13.19
C LYS A 39 -9.60 -1.15 -12.01
N GLU A 40 -8.97 -0.68 -10.91
CA GLU A 40 -9.63 -0.21 -9.66
C GLU A 40 -11.02 0.38 -9.90
N MET A 41 -11.07 1.55 -10.53
CA MET A 41 -12.30 2.25 -10.89
C MET A 41 -12.16 2.72 -12.34
N PRO A 42 -12.78 2.03 -13.31
CA PRO A 42 -12.62 2.36 -14.74
C PRO A 42 -13.00 3.82 -15.07
N ASN A 43 -13.95 4.38 -14.31
CA ASN A 43 -14.43 5.76 -14.48
C ASN A 43 -13.67 6.77 -13.62
N ASN A 44 -12.72 6.33 -12.79
CA ASN A 44 -11.90 7.20 -11.94
C ASN A 44 -10.43 6.71 -11.91
N PRO A 45 -9.64 7.05 -12.94
CA PRO A 45 -8.22 6.68 -12.98
C PRO A 45 -7.38 7.39 -11.91
N ALA A 46 -7.89 8.45 -11.26
CA ALA A 46 -7.18 9.13 -10.19
C ALA A 46 -6.98 8.21 -8.97
N PHE A 47 -7.94 7.31 -8.71
CA PHE A 47 -7.89 6.39 -7.58
C PHE A 47 -6.71 5.41 -7.65
N VAL A 48 -6.47 4.77 -8.81
CA VAL A 48 -5.30 3.89 -8.94
C VAL A 48 -3.99 4.68 -8.94
N LYS A 49 -3.99 5.88 -9.53
CA LYS A 49 -2.83 6.77 -9.53
C LYS A 49 -2.46 7.24 -8.13
N SER A 50 -3.43 7.52 -7.26
CA SER A 50 -3.15 7.92 -5.88
C SER A 50 -2.53 6.77 -5.08
N ILE A 51 -2.97 5.52 -5.30
CA ILE A 51 -2.34 4.35 -4.68
C ILE A 51 -0.88 4.21 -5.12
N LEU A 52 -0.60 4.36 -6.42
CA LEU A 52 0.76 4.32 -6.97
C LEU A 52 1.65 5.44 -6.43
N ARG A 53 1.12 6.68 -6.36
CA ARG A 53 1.83 7.81 -5.76
C ARG A 53 2.17 7.55 -4.28
N PHE A 54 1.28 6.91 -3.53
CA PHE A 54 1.53 6.63 -2.12
C PHE A 54 2.57 5.51 -1.94
N ASP A 55 2.61 4.52 -2.83
CA ASP A 55 3.68 3.52 -2.89
C ASP A 55 5.05 4.19 -3.09
N GLU A 56 5.14 5.13 -4.02
CA GLU A 56 6.37 5.91 -4.26
C GLU A 56 6.77 6.74 -3.03
N ALA A 57 5.81 7.38 -2.36
CA ALA A 57 6.07 8.14 -1.13
C ALA A 57 6.69 7.26 -0.03
N LEU A 58 6.05 6.12 0.29
CA LEU A 58 6.56 5.17 1.29
C LEU A 58 7.97 4.66 0.97
N LYS A 59 8.24 4.34 -0.31
CA LYS A 59 9.57 3.91 -0.76
C LYS A 59 10.61 5.02 -0.64
N LYS A 60 10.26 6.27 -0.95
CA LYS A 60 11.17 7.42 -0.90
C LYS A 60 11.71 7.68 0.50
N HIS A 61 10.91 7.46 1.54
CA HIS A 61 11.31 7.75 2.92
C HIS A 61 12.34 6.76 3.49
N ASN A 62 12.51 5.58 2.89
CA ASN A 62 13.54 4.60 3.23
C ASN A 62 13.63 4.28 4.74
N TYR A 63 12.48 4.06 5.37
CA TYR A 63 12.41 3.74 6.79
C TYR A 63 13.25 2.50 7.14
N LYS A 64 14.05 2.60 8.20
CA LYS A 64 14.75 1.45 8.78
C LYS A 64 13.73 0.46 9.34
N ASN A 65 14.03 -0.83 9.20
CA ASN A 65 13.22 -1.94 9.71
C ASN A 65 11.79 -2.02 9.15
N PHE A 66 11.49 -1.26 8.08
CA PHE A 66 10.19 -1.30 7.43
C PHE A 66 10.12 -2.40 6.39
N ARG A 67 9.33 -3.43 6.70
CA ARG A 67 9.12 -4.54 5.79
C ARG A 67 7.91 -4.24 4.91
N TYR A 68 8.18 -3.75 3.71
CA TYR A 68 7.15 -3.25 2.80
C TYR A 68 7.10 -4.04 1.49
N LYS A 69 5.88 -4.29 1.01
CA LYS A 69 5.65 -4.87 -0.31
C LYS A 69 4.42 -4.23 -0.96
N PHE A 70 4.61 -3.78 -2.19
CA PHE A 70 3.54 -3.31 -3.06
C PHE A 70 3.30 -4.29 -4.21
N ARG A 71 2.04 -4.44 -4.61
CA ARG A 71 1.66 -5.12 -5.86
C ARG A 71 0.45 -4.45 -6.47
N LEU A 72 0.49 -4.18 -7.76
CA LEU A 72 -0.71 -3.91 -8.56
C LEU A 72 -1.23 -5.26 -9.10
N LEU A 73 -2.54 -5.49 -9.01
CA LEU A 73 -3.15 -6.77 -9.38
C LEU A 73 -3.73 -6.72 -10.79
N ASP A 74 -3.22 -7.60 -11.64
CA ASP A 74 -3.58 -7.73 -13.04
C ASP A 74 -5.09 -7.99 -13.20
N ASN A 75 -5.75 -7.25 -14.08
CA ASN A 75 -7.18 -7.41 -14.39
C ASN A 75 -8.13 -7.35 -13.17
N ALA A 76 -7.70 -6.80 -12.04
CA ALA A 76 -8.53 -6.63 -10.85
C ALA A 76 -9.17 -5.22 -10.79
N TYR A 77 -10.38 -5.15 -10.24
CA TYR A 77 -11.16 -3.95 -9.99
C TYR A 77 -11.27 -3.71 -8.48
N HIS A 78 -11.92 -2.62 -8.07
CA HIS A 78 -12.04 -2.23 -6.66
C HIS A 78 -12.51 -3.35 -5.74
N ALA A 79 -13.57 -4.07 -6.13
CA ALA A 79 -14.09 -5.18 -5.34
C ALA A 79 -13.29 -6.48 -5.56
N SER A 80 -12.87 -6.77 -6.80
CA SER A 80 -12.21 -8.05 -7.11
C SER A 80 -10.74 -8.12 -6.68
N SER A 81 -10.12 -6.99 -6.33
CA SER A 81 -8.78 -6.97 -5.72
C SER A 81 -8.76 -7.56 -4.31
N LYS A 82 -9.92 -7.60 -3.61
CA LYS A 82 -10.00 -7.93 -2.18
C LYS A 82 -9.62 -9.38 -1.85
N PRO A 83 -10.17 -10.41 -2.50
CA PRO A 83 -9.84 -11.81 -2.19
C PRO A 83 -8.35 -12.10 -2.47
N GLU A 84 -7.89 -11.62 -3.62
CA GLU A 84 -6.53 -11.83 -4.10
C GLU A 84 -5.49 -11.10 -3.24
N GLY A 85 -5.75 -9.84 -2.94
CA GLY A 85 -4.93 -8.99 -2.10
C GLY A 85 -4.87 -9.50 -0.66
N TYR A 86 -6.00 -9.99 -0.12
CA TYR A 86 -6.03 -10.57 1.21
C TYR A 86 -5.13 -11.81 1.30
N ASN A 87 -5.27 -12.75 0.35
CA ASN A 87 -4.47 -13.98 0.34
C ASN A 87 -2.96 -13.69 0.24
N ARG A 88 -2.55 -12.79 -0.65
CA ARG A 88 -1.14 -12.39 -0.78
C ARG A 88 -0.63 -11.62 0.43
N GLY A 89 -1.47 -10.76 1.00
CA GLY A 89 -1.14 -10.04 2.22
C GLY A 89 -0.90 -10.99 3.39
N MET A 90 -1.74 -12.02 3.55
CA MET A 90 -1.54 -13.04 4.59
C MET A 90 -0.23 -13.80 4.38
N GLN A 91 0.06 -14.25 3.15
CA GLN A 91 1.34 -14.88 2.83
C GLN A 91 2.53 -13.98 3.19
N PHE A 92 2.45 -12.69 2.86
CA PHE A 92 3.49 -11.75 3.24
C PHE A 92 3.59 -11.60 4.77
N ILE A 93 2.49 -11.36 5.49
CA ILE A 93 2.57 -11.15 6.94
C ILE A 93 3.16 -12.36 7.66
N PHE A 94 2.80 -13.58 7.26
CA PHE A 94 3.25 -14.81 7.92
C PHE A 94 4.56 -15.41 7.39
N GLU A 95 5.12 -14.89 6.29
CA GLU A 95 6.42 -15.35 5.74
C GLU A 95 7.54 -15.50 6.80
N PRO A 96 7.72 -14.58 7.79
CA PRO A 96 8.77 -14.72 8.79
C PRO A 96 8.59 -15.90 9.76
N LEU A 97 7.41 -16.54 9.77
CA LEU A 97 7.15 -17.74 10.56
C LEU A 97 7.47 -19.03 9.81
N ILE A 98 7.62 -18.99 8.48
CA ILE A 98 7.83 -20.19 7.66
C ILE A 98 9.22 -20.81 7.89
N ASN A 99 10.22 -19.97 8.19
CA ASN A 99 11.62 -20.39 8.35
C ASN A 99 12.10 -20.32 9.82
N ARG A 100 11.18 -20.39 10.78
CA ARG A 100 11.48 -20.43 12.23
C ARG A 100 11.49 -21.86 12.76
#